data_AF-A0A0F0GTS0-F1
#
_entry.id   AF-A0A0F0GTS0-F1
#
_cell.length_a   1.000
_cell.length_b   1.000
_cell.length_c   1.000
_cell.angle_alpha   90.00
_cell.angle_beta   90.00
_cell.angle_gamma   90.00
#
_symmetry.space_group_name_H-M   'P 1'
#
loop_
_entity.id
_entity.type
_entity.pdbx_description
1 polymer ?
#
loop_
_entity_poly.entity_id
_entity_poly.type
_entity_poly.pdbx_seq_one_letter_code
_entity_poly.pdbx_strand_id
1 'polypeptide(L)'
;MVPVEVGSLEDEPVISEAGQVVMLRHGLGLALEVVRLVRALPEPVAVRCIVSANSTNGTFRFHRARPGESWLGPDVDDYSGDKLIVVDSGSASIGGTPW
;
A
#
# COMPACT_ATOMS: atom_id res chain seq x y z
N MET A 1 -6.03 -13.19 13.23
CA MET A 1 -5.07 -13.05 12.11
C MET A 1 -5.12 -14.35 11.33
N VAL A 2 -5.30 -14.30 10.01
CA VAL A 2 -5.37 -15.51 9.16
C VAL A 2 -3.97 -15.78 8.62
N PRO A 3 -3.37 -16.96 8.79
CA PRO A 3 -2.01 -17.21 8.29
C PRO A 3 -1.97 -17.11 6.75
N VAL A 4 -0.82 -16.65 6.23
CA VAL A 4 -0.51 -16.69 4.80
C VAL A 4 0.41 -17.88 4.60
N GLU A 5 -0.08 -18.90 3.90
CA GLU A 5 0.71 -20.08 3.57
C GLU A 5 1.73 -19.72 2.49
N VAL A 6 3.00 -20.09 2.76
CA VAL A 6 4.13 -19.85 1.85
C VAL A 6 4.68 -21.22 1.44
N GLY A 7 4.64 -21.50 0.15
CA GLY A 7 5.30 -22.66 -0.45
C GLY A 7 6.73 -22.32 -0.88
N SER A 8 7.38 -23.28 -1.54
CA SER A 8 8.67 -23.04 -2.21
C SER A 8 8.68 -23.66 -3.60
N LEU A 9 9.39 -23.00 -4.52
CA LEU A 9 9.73 -23.52 -5.85
C LEU A 9 11.20 -23.19 -6.11
N GLU A 10 12.02 -24.21 -6.35
CA GLU A 10 13.48 -24.03 -6.57
C GLU A 10 14.15 -23.22 -5.43
N ASP A 11 13.75 -23.49 -4.18
CA ASP A 11 14.18 -22.77 -2.97
C ASP A 11 13.74 -21.29 -2.86
N GLU A 12 12.97 -20.78 -3.82
CA GLU A 12 12.35 -19.46 -3.74
C GLU A 12 10.98 -19.52 -3.06
N PRO A 13 10.63 -18.55 -2.19
CA PRO A 13 9.31 -18.51 -1.56
C PRO A 13 8.23 -18.21 -2.59
N VAL A 14 7.17 -19.03 -2.60
CA VAL A 14 6.02 -18.85 -3.49
C VAL A 14 4.74 -18.69 -2.69
N ILE A 15 4.06 -17.57 -2.93
CA ILE A 15 2.78 -17.19 -2.35
C ILE A 15 1.72 -17.35 -3.44
N SER A 16 0.77 -18.24 -3.18
CA SER A 16 -0.40 -18.42 -4.05
C SER A 16 -1.20 -17.13 -4.20
N GLU A 17 -1.98 -16.99 -5.26
CA GLU A 17 -2.84 -15.81 -5.43
C GLU A 17 -3.82 -15.62 -4.27
N ALA A 18 -4.36 -16.72 -3.72
CA ALA A 18 -5.20 -16.66 -2.53
C ALA A 18 -4.43 -16.11 -1.31
N GLY A 19 -3.17 -16.51 -1.13
CA GLY A 19 -2.27 -15.96 -0.12
C GLY A 19 -1.99 -14.46 -0.34
N GLN A 20 -1.74 -14.06 -1.58
CA GLN A 20 -1.56 -12.64 -1.95
C GLN A 20 -2.81 -11.81 -1.59
N VAL A 21 -4.02 -12.34 -1.86
CA VAL A 21 -5.28 -11.67 -1.47
C VAL A 21 -5.40 -11.53 0.05
N VAL A 22 -4.98 -12.53 0.83
CA VAL A 22 -4.96 -12.44 2.30
C VAL A 22 -3.99 -11.34 2.75
N MET A 23 -2.79 -11.27 2.16
CA MET A 23 -1.82 -10.21 2.45
C MET A 23 -2.38 -8.82 2.14
N LEU A 24 -3.01 -8.64 0.98
CA LEU A 24 -3.64 -7.38 0.59
C LEU A 24 -4.75 -6.98 1.56
N ARG A 25 -5.57 -7.92 2.04
CA ARG A 25 -6.63 -7.65 3.03
C ARG A 25 -6.08 -7.22 4.37
N HIS A 26 -5.09 -7.94 4.89
CA HIS A 26 -4.40 -7.53 6.12
C HIS A 26 -3.82 -6.14 5.98
N GLY A 27 -3.21 -5.92 4.83
CA GLY A 27 -2.57 -4.68 4.54
C GLY A 27 -3.48 -3.48 4.40
N LEU A 28 -4.60 -3.66 3.72
CA LEU A 28 -5.66 -2.69 3.65
C LEU A 28 -6.18 -2.36 5.05
N GLY A 29 -6.38 -3.37 5.91
CA GLY A 29 -6.79 -3.16 7.29
C GLY A 29 -5.81 -2.26 8.06
N LEU A 30 -4.50 -2.51 7.95
CA LEU A 30 -3.47 -1.67 8.55
C LEU A 30 -3.46 -0.25 7.96
N ALA A 31 -3.55 -0.12 6.64
CA ALA A 31 -3.57 1.17 5.96
C ALA A 31 -4.76 2.04 6.42
N LEU A 32 -5.95 1.46 6.50
CA LEU A 32 -7.15 2.14 7.00
C LEU A 32 -6.97 2.61 8.45
N GLU A 33 -6.36 1.79 9.30
CA GLU A 33 -6.10 2.15 10.69
C GLU A 33 -5.06 3.27 10.81
N VAL A 34 -4.00 3.24 10.01
CA VAL A 34 -3.03 4.34 9.93
C VAL A 34 -3.72 5.64 9.50
N VAL A 35 -4.57 5.59 8.47
CA VAL A 35 -5.34 6.76 8.03
C VAL A 35 -6.25 7.28 9.14
N ARG A 36 -6.92 6.38 9.88
CA ARG A 36 -7.76 6.74 11.02
C ARG A 36 -6.95 7.46 12.11
N LEU A 37 -5.78 6.95 12.46
CA LEU A 37 -4.88 7.54 13.47
C LEU A 37 -4.35 8.91 13.03
N VAL A 38 -3.92 9.04 11.77
CA VAL A 38 -3.43 10.31 11.21
C VAL A 38 -4.50 11.38 11.20
N ARG A 39 -5.75 11.02 10.85
CA ARG A 39 -6.90 11.94 10.89
C ARG A 39 -7.26 12.42 12.30
N ALA A 40 -6.87 11.67 13.33
CA ALA A 40 -7.12 12.01 14.73
C ALA A 40 -6.04 12.91 15.36
N LEU A 41 -4.95 13.23 14.63
CA LEU A 41 -3.92 14.13 15.11
C LEU A 41 -4.45 15.58 15.24
N PRO A 42 -3.93 16.39 16.18
CA PRO A 42 -4.31 17.81 16.30
C PRO A 42 -4.09 18.61 15.01
N GLU A 43 -3.06 18.25 14.25
CA GLU A 43 -2.76 18.76 12.91
C GLU A 43 -2.59 17.56 11.95
N PRO A 44 -3.65 17.15 11.24
CA PRO A 44 -3.58 16.02 10.32
C PRO A 44 -2.64 16.29 9.14
N VAL A 45 -1.77 15.32 8.85
CA VAL A 45 -0.90 15.35 7.67
C VAL A 45 -1.41 14.36 6.63
N ALA A 46 -1.45 14.74 5.36
CA ALA A 46 -1.82 13.80 4.31
C ALA A 46 -0.78 12.66 4.21
N VAL A 47 -1.25 11.43 4.11
CA VAL A 47 -0.44 10.24 3.94
C VAL A 47 -0.99 9.38 2.79
N ARG A 48 -0.10 8.71 2.09
CA ARG A 48 -0.38 7.65 1.13
C ARG A 48 0.14 6.34 1.67
N CYS A 49 -0.74 5.35 1.77
CA CYS A 49 -0.37 3.99 2.08
C CYS A 49 -0.42 3.19 0.77
N ILE A 50 0.67 2.51 0.44
CA ILE A 50 0.76 1.61 -0.71
C ILE A 50 0.94 0.19 -0.16
N VAL A 51 0.01 -0.68 -0.51
CA VAL A 51 0.05 -2.10 -0.18
C VAL A 51 0.21 -2.86 -1.48
N SER A 52 1.29 -3.64 -1.61
CA SER A 52 1.48 -4.52 -2.75
C SER A 52 1.70 -5.97 -2.32
N ALA A 53 1.36 -6.90 -3.20
CA ALA A 53 1.65 -8.32 -3.05
C ALA A 53 1.99 -8.94 -4.40
N ASN A 54 2.98 -9.80 -4.42
CA ASN A 54 3.39 -10.59 -5.59
C ASN A 54 3.63 -12.05 -5.17
N SER A 55 4.21 -12.84 -6.08
CA SER A 55 4.45 -14.25 -5.86
C SER A 55 5.45 -14.55 -4.75
N THR A 56 6.25 -13.61 -4.25
CA THR A 56 7.29 -13.90 -3.27
C THR A 56 7.12 -13.12 -1.96
N ASN A 57 6.46 -11.96 -2.00
CA ASN A 57 6.30 -11.12 -0.82
C ASN A 57 5.09 -10.18 -0.91
N GLY A 58 4.86 -9.44 0.17
CA GLY A 58 4.02 -8.27 0.20
C GLY A 58 4.74 -7.10 0.83
N THR A 59 4.51 -5.91 0.30
CA THR A 59 5.18 -4.68 0.70
C THR A 59 4.20 -3.64 1.24
N PHE A 60 4.62 -2.95 2.29
CA PHE A 60 3.89 -1.89 2.97
C PHE A 60 4.71 -0.61 2.93
N ARG A 61 4.21 0.42 2.23
CA ARG A 61 4.88 1.72 2.17
C ARG A 61 3.96 2.82 2.65
N PHE A 62 4.51 3.71 3.47
CA PHE A 62 3.80 4.87 4.01
C PHE A 62 4.56 6.12 3.61
N HIS A 63 3.90 6.99 2.86
CA HIS A 63 4.47 8.25 2.40
C HIS A 63 3.70 9.39 3.07
N ARG A 64 4.42 10.27 3.75
CA ARG A 64 3.87 11.53 4.26
C ARG A 64 3.96 12.58 3.17
N ALA A 65 2.85 13.24 2.84
CA ALA A 65 2.88 14.40 1.98
C ALA A 65 3.75 15.50 2.60
N ARG A 66 4.56 16.17 1.79
CA ARG A 66 5.34 17.32 2.22
C ARG A 66 5.01 18.52 1.33
N PRO A 67 5.05 19.74 1.87
CA PRO A 67 4.86 20.94 1.06
C PRO A 67 5.85 20.97 -0.13
N GLY A 68 5.33 21.19 -1.33
CA GLY A 68 6.14 21.26 -2.56
C GLY A 68 6.48 19.91 -3.20
N GLU A 69 6.15 18.78 -2.57
CA GLU A 69 6.24 17.46 -3.22
C GLU A 69 4.91 17.17 -3.94
N SER A 70 4.97 16.82 -5.22
CA SER A 70 3.90 16.06 -5.85
C SER A 70 3.95 14.63 -5.33
N TRP A 71 2.80 13.99 -5.20
CA TRP A 71 2.82 12.55 -5.02
C TRP A 71 3.59 11.95 -6.19
N LEU A 72 4.54 11.05 -5.89
CA LEU A 72 4.97 10.09 -6.89
C LEU A 72 3.69 9.45 -7.43
N GLY A 73 3.36 9.75 -8.68
CA GLY A 73 2.37 8.97 -9.41
C GLY A 73 2.83 7.53 -9.25
N PRO A 74 1.99 6.62 -8.72
CA PRO A 74 2.38 5.23 -8.76
C PRO A 74 2.62 4.94 -10.24
N ASP A 75 3.87 4.65 -10.60
CA ASP A 75 4.16 4.15 -11.93
C ASP A 75 3.58 2.73 -11.95
N VAL A 76 2.27 2.64 -12.15
CA VAL A 76 1.52 1.38 -12.08
C VAL A 76 2.04 0.41 -13.16
N ASP A 77 2.66 0.96 -14.21
CA ASP A 77 3.26 0.20 -15.30
C ASP A 77 4.59 -0.47 -14.88
N ASP A 78 5.37 0.13 -13.97
CA ASP A 78 6.56 -0.50 -13.37
C ASP A 78 6.23 -1.70 -12.44
N TYR A 79 4.96 -1.84 -12.02
CA TYR A 79 4.48 -2.89 -11.12
C TYR A 79 3.77 -4.04 -11.84
N SER A 80 4.12 -4.34 -13.09
CA SER A 80 3.45 -5.33 -13.94
C SER A 80 3.23 -6.73 -13.33
N GLY A 81 3.94 -7.10 -12.25
CA GLY A 81 3.75 -8.36 -11.49
C GLY A 81 3.11 -8.22 -10.10
N ASP A 82 2.95 -7.00 -9.59
CA ASP A 82 2.43 -6.71 -8.24
C ASP A 82 0.93 -6.40 -8.29
N LYS A 83 0.16 -7.00 -7.39
CA LYS A 83 -1.21 -6.57 -7.07
C LYS A 83 -1.12 -5.42 -6.08
N LEU A 84 -1.78 -4.29 -6.34
CA LEU A 84 -1.55 -3.06 -5.59
C LEU A 84 -2.85 -2.37 -5.12
N ILE A 85 -2.81 -1.83 -3.90
CA ILE A 85 -3.86 -1.00 -3.29
C ILE A 85 -3.21 0.29 -2.80
N VAL A 86 -3.77 1.43 -3.21
CA VAL A 86 -3.38 2.76 -2.70
C VAL A 86 -4.50 3.31 -1.83
N VAL A 87 -4.15 3.78 -0.62
CA VAL A 87 -5.07 4.45 0.30
C VAL A 87 -4.50 5.83 0.66
N ASP A 88 -5.20 6.89 0.25
CA ASP A 88 -4.83 8.28 0.54
C ASP A 88 -5.69 8.86 1.67
N SER A 89 -5.08 9.57 2.63
CA SER A 89 -5.79 10.23 3.74
C SER A 89 -6.21 11.68 3.44
N GLY A 90 -5.58 12.32 2.45
CA GLY A 90 -5.85 13.70 2.04
C GLY A 90 -6.66 13.80 0.75
N SER A 91 -7.03 15.02 0.34
CA SER A 91 -7.56 15.22 -1.01
C SER A 91 -6.51 14.82 -2.03
N ALA A 92 -6.94 14.29 -3.19
CA ALA A 92 -6.06 14.04 -4.34
C ALA A 92 -5.30 15.31 -4.79
N SER A 93 -5.70 16.49 -4.29
CA SER A 93 -5.14 17.80 -4.60
C SER A 93 -3.98 18.26 -3.70
N ILE A 94 -3.61 17.55 -2.63
CA ILE A 94 -2.34 17.82 -1.94
C ILE A 94 -1.23 17.25 -2.83
N GLY A 95 -0.74 18.08 -3.75
CA GLY A 95 0.10 17.67 -4.87
C GLY A 95 -0.19 18.38 -6.19
N GLY A 96 -1.13 19.34 -6.22
CA GLY A 96 -1.14 20.37 -7.26
C GLY A 96 -1.37 19.90 -8.70
N THR A 97 -2.02 18.77 -8.93
CA THR A 97 -2.54 18.42 -10.26
C THR A 97 -4.02 18.07 -10.18
N PRO A 98 -4.91 18.80 -10.86
CA PRO A 98 -6.21 18.26 -11.20
C PRO A 98 -6.00 17.16 -12.25
N TRP A 99 -6.91 16.20 -12.28
CA TRP A 99 -6.99 15.16 -13.31
C TRP A 99 -6.85 15.73 -14.73
#